data_AF-A0A6F8XV14-F1
#
_entry.id   AF-A0A6F8XV14-F1
#
_cell.length_a   1.000
_cell.length_b   1.000
_cell.length_c   1.000
_cell.angle_alpha   90.00
_cell.angle_beta   90.00
_cell.angle_gamma   90.00
#
_symmetry.space_group_name_H-M   'P 1'
#
loop_
_entity.id
_entity.type
_entity.pdbx_description
1 polymer ?
#
loop_
_entity_poly.entity_id
_entity_poly.type
_entity_poly.pdbx_seq_one_letter_code
_entity_poly.pdbx_strand_id
1 'polypeptide(L)'
;MPAREYAWTEAGKASAARHGVTESEAVEALYSPQRIENQVGTLLLAVAGLADTARVVVVLCERIVKVNSYAILAVRPATPEEVKQWMEGTR
;
A
#
# COMPACT_ATOMS: atom_id res chain seq x y z
N MET A 1 -4.51 -9.68 -16.13
CA MET A 1 -5.23 -8.41 -15.88
C MET A 1 -4.26 -7.27 -16.14
N PRO A 2 -4.69 -6.12 -16.70
CA PRO A 2 -3.80 -4.97 -16.85
C PRO A 2 -3.23 -4.59 -15.48
N ALA A 3 -1.93 -4.25 -15.43
CA ALA A 3 -1.30 -3.79 -14.21
C ALA A 3 -2.06 -2.56 -13.67
N ARG A 4 -2.36 -2.55 -12.37
CA ARG A 4 -2.94 -1.36 -11.72
C ARG A 4 -1.89 -0.28 -11.70
N GLU A 5 -2.31 0.95 -11.94
CA GLU A 5 -1.42 2.11 -11.84
C GLU A 5 -1.63 2.80 -10.49
N TYR A 6 -0.54 3.23 -9.86
CA TYR A 6 -0.57 3.99 -8.63
C TYR A 6 0.11 5.34 -8.82
N ALA A 7 -0.56 6.41 -8.41
CA ALA A 7 -0.06 7.77 -8.51
C ALA A 7 0.06 8.39 -7.12
N TRP A 8 1.18 9.03 -6.84
CA TRP A 8 1.39 9.73 -5.58
C TRP A 8 0.57 11.01 -5.50
N THR A 9 -0.13 11.19 -4.38
CA THR A 9 -0.63 12.51 -3.97
C THR A 9 0.42 13.21 -3.10
N GLU A 10 0.30 14.53 -2.97
CA GLU A 10 1.14 15.30 -2.03
C GLU A 10 0.93 14.85 -0.58
N ALA A 11 -0.31 14.47 -0.21
CA ALA A 11 -0.61 13.89 1.11
C ALA A 11 0.08 12.53 1.31
N GLY A 12 0.10 11.69 0.28
CA GLY A 12 0.81 10.41 0.28
C GLY A 12 2.30 10.59 0.52
N LYS A 13 2.94 11.49 -0.23
CA LYS A 13 4.37 11.81 -0.08
C LYS A 13 4.70 12.33 1.31
N ALA A 14 3.90 13.28 1.82
CA ALA A 14 4.08 13.80 3.17
C ALA A 14 3.93 12.72 4.25
N SER A 15 2.99 11.79 4.07
CA SER A 15 2.78 10.66 4.98
C SER A 15 3.96 9.69 4.96
N ALA A 16 4.47 9.34 3.77
CA ALA A 16 5.62 8.46 3.61
C ALA A 16 6.88 9.05 4.28
N ALA A 17 7.15 10.33 4.03
CA ALA A 17 8.25 11.06 4.65
C ALA A 17 8.17 11.07 6.18
N ARG A 18 6.97 11.33 6.74
CA ARG A 18 6.73 11.31 8.20
C ARG A 18 7.02 9.95 8.84
N HIS A 19 6.85 8.86 8.10
CA HIS A 19 7.02 7.50 8.60
C HIS A 19 8.33 6.82 8.15
N GLY A 20 9.23 7.54 7.46
CA GLY A 20 10.49 6.97 6.98
C GLY A 20 10.30 5.83 5.99
N VAL A 21 9.27 5.92 5.15
CA VAL A 21 9.02 5.02 4.02
C VAL A 21 9.40 5.74 2.74
N THR A 22 10.21 5.09 1.91
CA THR A 22 10.59 5.67 0.61
C THR A 22 9.50 5.40 -0.43
N GLU A 23 9.49 6.18 -1.52
CA GLU A 23 8.53 5.93 -2.60
C GLU A 23 8.73 4.54 -3.22
N SER A 24 9.98 4.11 -3.42
CA SER A 24 10.30 2.78 -3.95
C SER A 24 9.75 1.67 -3.06
N GLU A 25 9.92 1.77 -1.75
CA GLU A 25 9.47 0.75 -0.81
C GLU A 25 7.94 0.61 -0.78
N ALA A 26 7.22 1.74 -0.86
CA ALA A 26 5.77 1.71 -0.98
C ALA A 26 5.31 1.10 -2.30
N VAL A 27 6.00 1.39 -3.40
CA VAL A 27 5.74 0.80 -4.72
C VAL A 27 6.01 -0.71 -4.71
N GLU A 28 7.14 -1.14 -4.17
CA GLU A 28 7.47 -2.56 -4.00
C GLU A 28 6.37 -3.29 -3.22
N ALA A 29 5.92 -2.74 -2.09
CA ALA A 29 4.82 -3.31 -1.32
C ALA A 29 3.50 -3.39 -2.11
N LEU A 30 3.16 -2.36 -2.90
CA LEU A 30 1.95 -2.34 -3.74
C LEU A 30 1.96 -3.39 -4.84
N TYR A 31 3.12 -3.68 -5.43
CA TYR A 31 3.29 -4.67 -6.49
C TYR A 31 3.74 -6.04 -5.98
N SER A 32 4.00 -6.17 -4.68
CA SER A 32 4.48 -7.40 -4.06
C SER A 32 3.54 -8.57 -4.36
N PRO A 33 4.06 -9.76 -4.70
CA PRO A 33 3.24 -10.97 -4.76
C PRO A 33 2.75 -11.37 -3.35
N GLN A 34 3.44 -10.94 -2.30
CA GLN A 34 3.06 -11.17 -0.90
C GLN A 34 2.36 -9.91 -0.37
N ARG A 35 1.16 -9.64 -0.87
CA ARG A 35 0.34 -8.52 -0.41
C ARG A 35 -1.09 -8.96 -0.11
N ILE A 36 -1.69 -8.31 0.86
CA ILE A 36 -3.12 -8.41 1.18
C ILE A 36 -3.78 -7.09 0.79
N GLU A 37 -4.94 -7.21 0.17
CA GLU A 37 -5.76 -6.10 -0.26
C GLU A 37 -7.06 -6.10 0.53
N ASN A 38 -7.43 -4.96 1.09
CA ASN A 38 -8.70 -4.76 1.78
C ASN A 38 -9.43 -3.55 1.19
N GLN A 39 -10.61 -3.80 0.61
CA GLN A 39 -11.48 -2.74 0.10
C GLN A 39 -12.22 -2.10 1.27
N VAL A 40 -12.11 -0.78 1.42
CA VAL A 40 -12.81 0.00 2.44
C VAL A 40 -13.89 0.81 1.75
N GLY A 41 -15.12 0.29 1.79
CA GLY A 41 -16.21 0.81 0.99
C GLY A 41 -15.96 0.63 -0.52
N THR A 42 -16.40 1.59 -1.34
CA THR A 42 -16.29 1.52 -2.80
C THR A 42 -15.11 2.29 -3.38
N LEU A 43 -14.52 3.18 -2.58
CA LEU A 43 -13.52 4.15 -3.04
C LEU A 43 -12.12 3.86 -2.51
N LEU A 44 -11.97 3.25 -1.34
CA LEU A 44 -10.67 3.09 -0.71
C LEU A 44 -10.16 1.66 -0.80
N LEU A 45 -8.85 1.54 -0.99
CA LEU A 45 -8.12 0.28 -1.01
C LEU A 45 -6.94 0.41 -0.04
N ALA A 46 -6.93 -0.40 1.01
CA ALA A 46 -5.77 -0.59 1.86
C ALA A 46 -4.98 -1.80 1.34
N VAL A 47 -3.67 -1.64 1.16
CA VAL A 47 -2.75 -2.69 0.75
C VAL A 47 -1.69 -2.84 1.81
N ALA A 48 -1.47 -4.06 2.29
CA ALA A 48 -0.34 -4.41 3.15
C ALA A 48 0.56 -5.39 2.38
N GLY A 49 1.78 -4.98 2.04
CA GLY A 49 2.68 -5.79 1.20
C GLY A 49 4.12 -5.76 1.68
N LEU A 50 4.86 -6.82 1.36
CA LEU A 50 6.28 -6.93 1.66
C LEU A 50 7.12 -6.16 0.63
N ALA A 51 7.95 -5.23 1.10
CA ALA A 51 8.96 -4.56 0.30
C ALA A 51 10.33 -5.29 0.36
N ASP A 52 11.26 -4.94 -0.52
CA ASP A 52 12.56 -5.62 -0.62
C ASP A 52 13.46 -5.36 0.60
N THR A 53 13.13 -4.33 1.38
CA THR A 53 13.73 -4.03 2.69
C THR A 53 13.31 -5.00 3.80
N ALA A 54 12.53 -6.04 3.48
CA ALA A 54 11.89 -6.96 4.41
C ALA A 54 10.91 -6.31 5.39
N ARG A 55 10.43 -5.09 5.08
CA ARG A 55 9.37 -4.42 5.84
C ARG A 55 8.02 -4.65 5.17
N VAL A 56 7.00 -4.93 5.98
CA VAL A 56 5.62 -4.84 5.51
C VAL A 56 5.20 -3.38 5.56
N VAL A 57 4.77 -2.85 4.42
CA VAL A 57 4.29 -1.47 4.30
C VAL A 57 2.79 -1.49 4.05
N VAL A 58 2.08 -0.62 4.76
CA VAL A 58 0.65 -0.37 4.59
C VAL A 58 0.47 0.89 3.77
N VAL A 59 -0.27 0.77 2.67
CA VAL A 59 -0.58 1.84 1.74
C VAL A 59 -2.09 2.00 1.64
N LEU A 60 -2.58 3.21 1.89
CA LEU A 60 -3.97 3.57 1.64
C LEU A 60 -4.08 4.28 0.30
N CYS A 61 -4.95 3.75 -0.55
CA CYS A 61 -5.22 4.26 -1.88
C CYS A 61 -6.68 4.67 -2.04
N GLU A 62 -6.92 5.67 -2.89
CA GLU A 62 -8.24 6.02 -3.40
C GLU A 62 -8.37 5.62 -4.87
N ARG A 63 -9.45 4.95 -5.22
CA ARG A 63 -9.74 4.51 -6.57
C ARG A 63 -10.17 5.68 -7.45
N ILE A 64 -9.54 5.81 -8.61
CA ILE A 64 -9.91 6.78 -9.63
C ILE A 64 -10.94 6.13 -10.56
N VAL A 65 -12.23 6.38 -10.32
CA VAL A 65 -13.41 5.65 -10.84
C VAL A 65 -13.39 5.31 -12.34
N LYS A 66 -12.72 6.11 -13.19
CA LYS A 66 -12.71 5.93 -14.66
C LYS A 66 -11.56 5.07 -15.21
N VAL A 67 -10.56 4.74 -14.40
CA VAL A 67 -9.37 4.00 -14.82
C VAL A 67 -8.98 3.00 -13.72
N ASN A 68 -8.29 1.90 -14.06
CA ASN A 68 -7.78 0.94 -13.07
C ASN A 68 -6.56 1.53 -12.32
N SER A 69 -6.72 2.76 -11.84
CA SER A 69 -5.68 3.61 -11.28
C SER A 69 -6.09 4.06 -9.88
N TYR A 70 -5.09 4.25 -9.03
CA TYR A 70 -5.25 4.51 -7.62
C TYR A 70 -4.35 5.68 -7.20
N ALA A 71 -4.90 6.62 -6.43
CA ALA A 71 -4.16 7.71 -5.83
C ALA A 71 -3.68 7.28 -4.42
N ILE A 72 -2.37 7.35 -4.16
CA ILE A 72 -1.79 7.00 -2.86
C ILE A 72 -2.04 8.16 -1.89
N LEU A 73 -2.83 7.92 -0.85
CA LEU A 73 -3.21 8.91 0.16
C LEU A 73 -2.32 8.89 1.40
N ALA A 74 -1.89 7.70 1.83
CA ALA A 74 -1.09 7.54 3.04
C ALA A 74 -0.24 6.27 2.99
N VAL A 75 0.94 6.32 3.62
CA VAL A 75 1.90 5.23 3.67
C VAL A 75 2.56 5.18 5.05
N ARG A 76 2.74 3.97 5.58
CA ARG A 76 3.50 3.71 6.81
C ARG A 76 3.99 2.27 6.89
N PRO A 77 5.00 1.95 7.72
CA PRO A 77 5.25 0.56 8.06
C PRO A 77 4.04 -0.03 8.80
N ALA A 78 3.84 -1.33 8.63
CA ALA A 78 2.93 -2.11 9.46
C ALA A 78 3.46 -2.15 10.90
N THR A 79 2.55 -2.12 11.87
CA THR A 79 2.88 -2.40 13.27
C THR A 79 3.16 -3.90 13.46
N PRO A 80 3.82 -4.32 14.56
CA PRO A 80 4.09 -5.73 14.81
C PRO A 80 2.83 -6.62 14.79
N GLU A 81 1.71 -6.12 15.30
CA GLU A 81 0.43 -6.84 15.29
C GLU A 81 -0.12 -7.00 13.87
N GLU A 82 -0.04 -5.94 13.06
CA GLU A 82 -0.46 -5.99 11.66
C GLU A 82 0.44 -6.89 10.81
N VAL A 83 1.75 -6.95 11.10
CA VAL A 83 2.66 -7.92 10.46
C VAL A 83 2.24 -9.35 10.79
N LYS A 84 1.87 -9.62 12.04
CA LYS A 84 1.36 -10.93 12.44
C LYS A 84 0.08 -11.31 11.67
N GLN A 85 -0.88 -10.39 11.61
CA GLN A 85 -2.11 -10.59 10.85
C GLN A 85 -1.85 -10.76 9.35
N TRP A 86 -0.90 -10.01 8.78
CA TRP A 86 -0.48 -10.15 7.40
C TRP A 86 0.17 -11.52 7.12
N MET A 87 1.03 -12.01 8.02
CA MET A 87 1.62 -13.36 7.90
C MET A 87 0.58 -14.48 7.96
N GLU A 88 -0.54 -14.26 8.65
CA GLU A 88 -1.65 -15.22 8.71
C GLU A 88 -2.49 -15.18 7.43
N GLY A 89 -2.71 -14.01 6.84
CA GLY A 89 -3.50 -13.83 5.62
C GLY A 89 -2.75 -14.04 4.30
N THR A 90 -1.43 -14.23 4.32
CA THR A 90 -0.59 -14.51 3.14
C THR A 90 -0.18 -15.98 2.99
N ARG A 91 -0.67 -16.87 3.87
CA ARG A 91 -0.43 -18.33 3.84
C ARG A 91 -1.25 -19.07 2.80
#